data_AF-A0A7C1Q6E1-F1
#
_entry.id   AF-A0A7C1Q6E1-F1
#
_cell.length_a   1.000
_cell.length_b   1.000
_cell.length_c   1.000
_cell.angle_alpha   90.00
_cell.angle_beta   90.00
_cell.angle_gamma   90.00
#
_symmetry.space_group_name_H-M   'P 1'
#
loop_
_entity.id
_entity.type
_entity.pdbx_description
1 polymer ?
#
loop_
_entity_poly.entity_id
_entity_poly.type
_entity_poly.pdbx_seq_one_letter_code
_entity_poly.pdbx_strand_id
1 'polypeptide(L)'
;PWQGKVGRLLQNTFRGKLGMDLFEDYLCMNAVNCRPEDNRTPTNYEVDCCRRSVLKVIEERKPKVIILLGNSALYCLLGHRWKKDLGGIMKWRGWTIPDQDFNCWICPTFHPSFVGRGEKEVETVWLQDLKRAIKKVDERLPEYREPEIGTLRDLTILNNEMKPMAVKLGLVSLDYETTGIKPHAKGHRIICCSIATDKNHCFVFIMPKSRVERQPFIDLLANPDIGKMAHNMKFEETWSVVRLRQPIQNWVWDSMQAAHILDNRPGVTGLKFQVYVRFGVVDYSSEVELYLKSASKDGNAINHIYELLEKPGGQEMLLEYCGWDAIWQYRLAMLQMSEMNFDLPF
;
A
#
# COMPACT_ATOMS: atom_id res chain seq x y z
N PRO A 1 5.59 -27.80 -23.08
CA PRO A 1 4.75 -26.71 -22.52
C PRO A 1 4.33 -25.75 -23.64
N TRP A 2 3.20 -25.04 -23.52
CA TRP A 2 2.82 -23.95 -24.44
C TRP A 2 2.58 -24.31 -25.94
N GLN A 3 2.25 -25.57 -26.27
CA GLN A 3 2.01 -25.97 -27.67
C GLN A 3 0.56 -25.75 -28.16
N GLY A 4 -0.39 -25.55 -27.24
CA GLY A 4 -1.79 -25.28 -27.57
C GLY A 4 -2.03 -23.85 -28.07
N LYS A 5 -3.28 -23.53 -28.45
CA LYS A 5 -3.68 -22.20 -28.96
C LYS A 5 -3.21 -21.04 -28.07
N VAL A 6 -3.35 -21.21 -26.75
CA VAL A 6 -2.94 -20.23 -25.73
C VAL A 6 -1.42 -20.01 -25.73
N GLY A 7 -0.65 -21.08 -25.84
CA GLY A 7 0.81 -20.99 -25.85
C GLY A 7 1.36 -20.44 -27.17
N ARG A 8 0.72 -20.75 -28.30
CA ARG A 8 1.04 -20.12 -29.59
C ARG A 8 0.78 -18.61 -29.58
N LEU A 9 -0.33 -18.17 -28.97
CA LEU A 9 -0.60 -16.75 -28.78
C LEU A 9 0.52 -16.07 -27.98
N LEU A 10 0.92 -16.69 -26.85
CA LEU A 10 2.00 -16.17 -26.02
C LEU A 10 3.32 -16.08 -26.79
N GLN A 11 3.74 -17.15 -27.46
CA GLN A 11 4.97 -17.18 -28.26
C GLN A 11 4.96 -16.14 -29.39
N ASN A 12 3.87 -16.05 -30.15
CA ASN A 12 3.73 -15.07 -31.22
C ASN A 12 3.77 -13.64 -30.71
N THR A 13 3.23 -13.38 -29.52
CA THR A 13 3.25 -12.06 -28.89
C THR A 13 4.67 -11.69 -28.48
N PHE A 14 5.38 -12.58 -27.78
CA PHE A 14 6.76 -12.33 -27.34
C PHE A 14 7.70 -12.15 -28.54
N ARG A 15 7.68 -13.08 -29.49
CA ARG A 15 8.56 -13.01 -30.65
C ARG A 15 8.19 -11.86 -31.59
N GLY A 16 6.92 -11.75 -31.96
CA GLY A 16 6.47 -10.82 -33.00
C GLY A 16 6.23 -9.39 -32.54
N LYS A 17 5.82 -9.17 -31.28
CA LYS A 17 5.47 -7.83 -30.77
C LYS A 17 6.45 -7.28 -29.73
N LEU A 18 7.21 -8.15 -29.07
CA LEU A 18 8.16 -7.77 -28.02
C LEU A 18 9.62 -8.05 -28.42
N GLY A 19 9.86 -8.77 -29.52
CA GLY A 19 11.20 -9.05 -30.03
C GLY A 19 12.02 -9.97 -29.14
N MET A 20 11.37 -10.83 -28.35
CA MET A 20 12.04 -11.74 -27.41
C MET A 20 11.57 -13.18 -27.60
N ASP A 21 12.46 -14.14 -27.37
CA ASP A 21 12.14 -15.56 -27.39
C ASP A 21 11.82 -16.07 -25.98
N LEU A 22 10.60 -16.60 -25.83
CA LEU A 22 10.09 -17.08 -24.56
C LEU A 22 10.91 -18.25 -23.95
N PHE A 23 11.67 -18.97 -24.78
CA PHE A 23 12.43 -20.15 -24.35
C PHE A 23 13.93 -19.88 -24.22
N GLU A 24 14.44 -18.81 -24.83
CA GLU A 24 15.85 -18.40 -24.69
C GLU A 24 16.01 -17.28 -23.65
N ASP A 25 15.13 -16.27 -23.67
CA ASP A 25 15.24 -15.08 -22.82
C ASP A 25 14.54 -15.24 -21.46
N TYR A 26 13.66 -16.23 -21.32
CA TYR A 26 12.81 -16.41 -20.14
C TYR A 26 12.85 -17.81 -19.55
N LEU A 27 12.67 -17.88 -18.23
CA LEU A 27 12.31 -19.11 -17.54
C LEU A 27 10.80 -19.19 -17.38
N CYS A 28 10.16 -20.10 -18.12
CA CYS A 28 8.73 -20.33 -18.01
C CYS A 28 8.39 -21.37 -16.93
N MET A 29 7.50 -21.03 -16.02
CA MET A 29 7.04 -21.91 -14.95
C MET A 29 5.52 -21.91 -14.83
N ASN A 30 4.95 -23.04 -14.42
CA ASN A 30 3.53 -23.13 -14.06
C ASN A 30 3.36 -22.96 -12.56
N ALA A 31 2.23 -22.39 -12.13
CA ALA A 31 1.85 -22.36 -10.72
C ALA A 31 1.59 -23.78 -10.15
N VAL A 32 1.20 -24.72 -11.01
CA VAL A 32 1.00 -26.14 -10.69
C VAL A 32 1.70 -26.98 -11.75
N ASN A 33 2.57 -27.89 -11.32
CA ASN A 33 3.34 -28.75 -12.23
C ASN A 33 2.53 -29.98 -12.72
N CYS A 34 1.52 -30.39 -11.95
CA CYS A 34 0.58 -31.44 -12.35
C CYS A 34 -0.46 -30.88 -13.33
N ARG A 35 -0.87 -31.69 -14.31
CA ARG A 35 -1.95 -31.33 -15.22
C ARG A 35 -3.30 -31.56 -14.53
N PRO A 36 -4.15 -30.53 -14.34
CA PRO A 36 -5.48 -30.73 -13.79
C PRO A 36 -6.37 -31.54 -14.73
N GLU A 37 -7.29 -32.32 -14.16
CA GLU A 37 -8.34 -33.04 -14.89
C GLU A 37 -9.14 -32.08 -15.78
N ASP A 38 -9.50 -32.54 -16.98
CA ASP A 38 -10.23 -31.76 -18.00
C ASP A 38 -9.63 -30.39 -18.34
N ASN A 39 -8.35 -30.18 -18.01
CA ASN A 39 -7.66 -28.90 -18.22
C ASN A 39 -8.37 -27.73 -17.51
N ARG A 40 -9.03 -27.99 -16.37
CA ARG A 40 -9.65 -26.97 -15.52
C ARG A 40 -8.61 -26.01 -14.91
N THR A 41 -9.08 -24.89 -14.38
CA THR A 41 -8.24 -24.01 -13.55
C THR A 41 -7.81 -24.77 -12.29
N PRO A 42 -6.51 -24.74 -11.91
CA PRO A 42 -6.07 -25.33 -10.65
C PRO A 42 -6.74 -24.66 -9.45
N THR A 43 -7.06 -25.46 -8.44
CA THR A 43 -7.57 -24.99 -7.16
C THR A 43 -6.46 -24.34 -6.34
N ASN A 44 -6.84 -23.52 -5.35
CA ASN A 44 -5.88 -22.92 -4.42
C ASN A 44 -5.08 -24.00 -3.67
N TYR A 45 -5.71 -25.11 -3.28
CA TYR A 45 -5.04 -26.23 -2.64
C TYR A 45 -3.93 -26.84 -3.51
N GLU A 46 -4.20 -27.07 -4.80
CA GLU A 46 -3.20 -27.59 -5.73
C GLU A 46 -2.03 -26.61 -5.93
N VAL A 47 -2.32 -25.31 -5.97
CA VAL A 47 -1.30 -24.26 -6.00
C VAL A 47 -0.49 -24.25 -4.70
N ASP A 48 -1.14 -24.40 -3.54
CA ASP A 48 -0.48 -24.45 -2.24
C ASP A 48 0.50 -25.63 -2.15
N CYS A 49 0.12 -26.81 -2.65
CA CYS A 49 0.99 -27.98 -2.73
C CYS A 49 2.23 -27.73 -3.61
N CYS A 50 2.09 -26.99 -4.71
CA CYS A 50 3.19 -26.73 -5.66
C CYS A 50 4.04 -25.49 -5.31
N ARG A 51 3.53 -24.59 -4.46
CA ARG A 51 4.16 -23.28 -4.18
C ARG A 51 5.62 -23.41 -3.76
N ARG A 52 5.94 -24.36 -2.88
CA ARG A 52 7.32 -24.54 -2.38
C ARG A 52 8.32 -24.73 -3.52
N SER A 53 7.95 -25.50 -4.55
CA SER A 53 8.82 -25.71 -5.71
C SER A 53 9.00 -24.44 -6.54
N VAL A 54 7.94 -23.64 -6.69
CA VAL A 54 8.02 -22.35 -7.41
C VAL A 54 8.93 -21.37 -6.67
N LEU A 55 8.74 -21.22 -5.35
CA LEU A 55 9.56 -20.32 -4.53
C LEU A 55 11.04 -20.74 -4.51
N LYS A 56 11.32 -22.04 -4.45
CA LYS A 56 12.69 -22.56 -4.51
C LYS A 56 13.39 -22.16 -5.80
N VAL A 57 12.71 -22.23 -6.94
CA VAL A 57 13.30 -21.82 -8.23
C VAL A 57 13.52 -20.30 -8.27
N ILE A 58 12.62 -19.50 -7.71
CA ILE A 58 12.81 -18.04 -7.61
C ILE A 58 14.06 -17.73 -6.77
N GLU A 59 14.21 -18.39 -5.63
CA GLU A 59 15.36 -18.24 -4.73
C GLU A 59 16.68 -18.65 -5.42
N GLU A 60 16.68 -19.76 -6.17
CA GLU A 60 17.86 -20.26 -6.88
C GLU A 60 18.24 -19.40 -8.09
N ARG A 61 17.24 -18.89 -8.83
CA ARG A 61 17.45 -18.18 -10.10
C ARG A 61 17.58 -16.68 -9.93
N LYS A 62 17.12 -16.12 -8.82
CA LYS A 62 17.19 -14.67 -8.49
C LYS A 62 16.79 -13.79 -9.69
N PRO A 63 15.58 -13.97 -10.24
CA PRO A 63 15.15 -13.23 -11.42
C PRO A 63 15.10 -11.73 -11.12
N LYS A 64 15.38 -10.89 -12.11
CA LYS A 64 15.18 -9.44 -11.97
C LYS A 64 13.70 -9.04 -12.05
N VAL A 65 12.92 -9.77 -12.83
CA VAL A 65 11.48 -9.54 -13.06
C VAL A 65 10.75 -10.87 -13.06
N ILE A 66 9.61 -10.92 -12.36
CA ILE A 66 8.67 -12.04 -12.37
C ILE A 66 7.36 -11.56 -12.97
N ILE A 67 6.97 -12.14 -14.12
CA ILE A 67 5.70 -11.82 -14.78
C ILE A 67 4.65 -12.85 -14.36
N LEU A 68 3.60 -12.41 -13.66
CA LEU A 68 2.50 -13.30 -13.26
C LEU A 68 1.42 -13.31 -14.33
N LEU A 69 1.08 -14.49 -14.84
CA LEU A 69 0.03 -14.66 -15.84
C LEU A 69 -1.27 -15.14 -15.17
N GLY A 70 -2.19 -14.22 -14.89
CA GLY A 70 -3.52 -14.54 -14.35
C GLY A 70 -3.58 -14.93 -12.86
N ASN A 71 -4.76 -15.40 -12.45
CA ASN A 71 -5.11 -15.64 -11.05
C ASN A 71 -4.28 -16.73 -10.38
N SER A 72 -3.99 -17.84 -11.06
CA SER A 72 -3.23 -18.95 -10.43
C SER A 72 -1.78 -18.55 -10.12
N ALA A 73 -1.14 -17.79 -11.02
CA ALA A 73 0.20 -17.25 -10.79
C ALA A 73 0.19 -16.18 -9.69
N LEU A 74 -0.81 -15.29 -9.71
CA LEU A 74 -1.04 -14.30 -8.67
C LEU A 74 -1.20 -14.93 -7.28
N TYR A 75 -2.07 -15.94 -7.15
CA TYR A 75 -2.30 -16.63 -5.88
C TYR A 75 -1.08 -17.43 -5.42
N CYS A 76 -0.34 -18.05 -6.35
CA CYS A 76 0.89 -18.76 -6.01
C CYS A 76 1.88 -17.85 -5.30
N LEU A 77 2.16 -16.67 -5.89
CA LEU A 77 3.19 -15.78 -5.37
C LEU A 77 2.69 -14.89 -4.22
N LEU A 78 1.48 -14.32 -4.34
CA LEU A 78 1.00 -13.30 -3.43
C LEU A 78 0.00 -13.82 -2.39
N GLY A 79 -0.66 -14.96 -2.62
CA GLY A 79 -1.76 -15.43 -1.77
C GLY A 79 -1.37 -15.72 -0.32
N HIS A 80 -0.10 -16.03 -0.05
CA HIS A 80 0.41 -16.27 1.31
C HIS A 80 1.02 -15.01 1.95
N ARG A 81 1.33 -13.99 1.14
CA ARG A 81 2.01 -12.74 1.53
C ARG A 81 1.01 -11.64 1.81
N TRP A 82 0.06 -11.44 0.90
CA TRP A 82 -1.00 -10.45 1.02
C TRP A 82 -2.06 -10.91 2.03
N LYS A 83 -2.10 -10.28 3.22
CA LYS A 83 -2.98 -10.68 4.33
C LYS A 83 -4.43 -10.19 4.20
N LYS A 84 -4.75 -9.45 3.14
CA LYS A 84 -6.12 -8.97 2.85
C LYS A 84 -6.73 -9.78 1.72
N ASP A 85 -7.98 -9.44 1.36
CA ASP A 85 -8.60 -10.02 0.18
C ASP A 85 -7.73 -9.75 -1.06
N LEU A 86 -7.23 -10.85 -1.64
CA LEU A 86 -6.42 -10.84 -2.85
C LEU A 86 -7.27 -10.39 -4.04
N GLY A 87 -8.54 -10.77 -4.10
CA GLY A 87 -9.37 -10.54 -5.28
C GLY A 87 -8.80 -11.18 -6.55
N GLY A 88 -9.17 -10.66 -7.71
CA GLY A 88 -8.76 -11.17 -9.02
C GLY A 88 -7.69 -10.34 -9.72
N ILE A 89 -7.10 -10.90 -10.78
CA ILE A 89 -6.02 -10.30 -11.57
C ILE A 89 -6.33 -8.89 -12.10
N MET A 90 -7.60 -8.53 -12.30
CA MET A 90 -8.01 -7.17 -12.72
C MET A 90 -7.49 -6.08 -11.76
N LYS A 91 -7.47 -6.36 -10.46
CA LYS A 91 -6.94 -5.47 -9.41
C LYS A 91 -5.43 -5.28 -9.51
N TRP A 92 -4.73 -6.31 -9.98
CA TRP A 92 -3.27 -6.43 -9.90
C TRP A 92 -2.55 -6.15 -11.22
N ARG A 93 -3.22 -6.32 -12.36
CA ARG A 93 -2.58 -6.19 -13.68
C ARG A 93 -1.92 -4.82 -13.85
N GLY A 94 -0.72 -4.83 -14.43
CA GLY A 94 0.04 -3.64 -14.79
C GLY A 94 0.70 -2.86 -13.66
N TRP A 95 0.53 -3.28 -12.40
CA TRP A 95 1.43 -2.84 -11.34
C TRP A 95 2.82 -3.43 -11.55
N THR A 96 3.85 -2.65 -11.25
CA THR A 96 5.25 -3.10 -11.20
C THR A 96 5.71 -2.98 -9.75
N ILE A 97 5.60 -4.07 -9.00
CA ILE A 97 5.77 -4.10 -7.56
C ILE A 97 7.26 -4.30 -7.24
N PRO A 98 7.92 -3.37 -6.53
CA PRO A 98 9.34 -3.49 -6.18
C PRO A 98 9.53 -4.41 -4.96
N ASP A 99 9.44 -5.72 -5.18
CA ASP A 99 9.44 -6.71 -4.10
C ASP A 99 10.81 -6.82 -3.43
N GLN A 100 10.86 -6.42 -2.16
CA GLN A 100 12.11 -6.40 -1.39
C GLN A 100 12.52 -7.81 -0.93
N ASP A 101 11.56 -8.70 -0.65
CA ASP A 101 11.85 -10.06 -0.16
C ASP A 101 12.53 -10.93 -1.23
N PHE A 102 11.98 -10.94 -2.45
CA PHE A 102 12.60 -11.66 -3.58
C PHE A 102 13.68 -10.86 -4.29
N ASN A 103 13.86 -9.58 -3.92
CA ASN A 103 14.77 -8.64 -4.56
C ASN A 103 14.55 -8.59 -6.09
N CYS A 104 13.29 -8.47 -6.51
CA CYS A 104 12.89 -8.42 -7.91
C CYS A 104 11.62 -7.59 -8.15
N TRP A 105 11.33 -7.26 -9.40
CA TRP A 105 10.05 -6.68 -9.78
C TRP A 105 8.99 -7.76 -9.99
N ILE A 106 7.85 -7.66 -9.30
CA ILE A 106 6.68 -8.53 -9.56
C ILE A 106 5.70 -7.76 -10.45
N CYS A 107 5.37 -8.34 -11.60
CA CYS A 107 4.54 -7.70 -12.63
C CYS A 107 3.34 -8.59 -13.00
N PRO A 108 2.18 -8.42 -12.34
CA PRO A 108 0.99 -9.18 -12.69
C PRO A 108 0.40 -8.72 -14.02
N THR A 109 -0.07 -9.67 -14.83
CA THR A 109 -0.70 -9.43 -16.14
C THR A 109 -1.83 -10.43 -16.39
N PHE A 110 -2.61 -10.22 -17.44
CA PHE A 110 -3.63 -11.18 -17.84
C PHE A 110 -3.04 -12.53 -18.27
N HIS A 111 -3.82 -13.59 -18.01
CA HIS A 111 -3.49 -14.89 -18.57
C HIS A 111 -3.74 -14.89 -20.09
N PRO A 112 -2.89 -15.52 -20.92
CA PRO A 112 -3.07 -15.50 -22.38
C PRO A 112 -4.38 -16.15 -22.84
N SER A 113 -4.97 -17.07 -22.05
CA SER A 113 -6.30 -17.64 -22.36
C SER A 113 -7.45 -16.66 -22.14
N PHE A 114 -7.30 -15.68 -21.25
CA PHE A 114 -8.26 -14.58 -21.11
C PHE A 114 -8.14 -13.66 -22.31
N VAL A 115 -6.92 -13.30 -22.69
CA VAL A 115 -6.64 -12.44 -23.86
C VAL A 115 -7.15 -13.06 -25.16
N GLY A 116 -6.85 -14.34 -25.42
CA GLY A 116 -7.28 -15.01 -26.65
C GLY A 116 -8.79 -15.28 -26.77
N ARG A 117 -9.57 -15.01 -25.71
CA ARG A 117 -11.04 -15.02 -25.71
C ARG A 117 -11.64 -13.61 -25.69
N GLY A 118 -10.84 -12.60 -25.35
CA GLY A 118 -11.27 -11.23 -25.20
C GLY A 118 -11.23 -10.45 -26.51
N GLU A 119 -11.67 -9.21 -26.42
CA GLU A 119 -11.61 -8.24 -27.51
C GLU A 119 -10.19 -7.68 -27.69
N LYS A 120 -9.97 -6.92 -28.75
CA LYS A 120 -8.65 -6.38 -29.13
C LYS A 120 -8.08 -5.42 -28.07
N GLU A 121 -8.96 -4.78 -27.31
CA GLU A 121 -8.68 -3.88 -26.21
C GLU A 121 -7.98 -4.63 -25.07
N VAL A 122 -8.41 -5.86 -24.78
CA VAL A 122 -7.79 -6.72 -23.77
C VAL A 122 -6.36 -7.08 -24.18
N GLU A 123 -6.15 -7.41 -25.45
CA GLU A 123 -4.81 -7.67 -25.99
C GLU A 123 -3.92 -6.42 -25.91
N THR A 124 -4.48 -5.24 -26.19
CA THR A 124 -3.77 -3.96 -26.11
C THR A 124 -3.32 -3.66 -24.69
N VAL A 125 -4.21 -3.80 -23.70
CA VAL A 125 -3.88 -3.61 -22.28
C VAL A 125 -2.82 -4.63 -21.83
N TRP A 126 -2.98 -5.89 -22.22
CA TRP A 126 -2.01 -6.93 -21.88
C TRP A 126 -0.62 -6.65 -22.45
N LEU A 127 -0.54 -6.20 -23.72
CA LEU A 127 0.71 -5.78 -24.35
C LEU A 127 1.36 -4.60 -23.65
N GLN A 128 0.56 -3.61 -23.20
CA GLN A 128 1.08 -2.48 -22.42
C GLN A 128 1.66 -2.96 -21.09
N ASP A 129 0.98 -3.86 -20.38
CA ASP A 129 1.47 -4.41 -19.11
C ASP A 129 2.75 -5.22 -19.29
N LEU A 130 2.84 -6.06 -20.33
CA LEU A 130 4.07 -6.79 -20.66
C LEU A 130 5.23 -5.82 -20.96
N LYS A 131 5.00 -4.80 -21.79
CA LYS A 131 6.03 -3.78 -22.09
C LYS A 131 6.49 -3.05 -20.82
N ARG A 132 5.58 -2.73 -19.90
CA ARG A 132 5.94 -2.15 -18.59
C ARG A 132 6.82 -3.10 -17.78
N ALA A 133 6.46 -4.38 -17.71
CA ALA A 133 7.24 -5.38 -16.98
C ALA A 133 8.66 -5.54 -17.55
N ILE A 134 8.78 -5.58 -18.88
CA ILE A 134 10.07 -5.75 -19.57
C ILE A 134 11.00 -4.57 -19.30
N LYS A 135 10.48 -3.34 -19.29
CA LYS A 135 11.27 -2.15 -18.96
C LYS A 135 11.91 -2.23 -17.57
N LYS A 136 11.32 -2.99 -16.64
CA LYS A 136 11.85 -3.16 -15.29
C LYS A 136 13.11 -4.01 -15.20
N VAL A 137 13.48 -4.75 -16.25
CA VAL A 137 14.69 -5.60 -16.26
C VAL A 137 15.98 -4.79 -16.00
N ASP A 138 16.00 -3.55 -16.47
CA ASP A 138 17.16 -2.65 -16.32
C ASP A 138 16.99 -1.63 -15.18
N GLU A 139 15.82 -1.60 -14.55
CA GLU A 139 15.55 -0.70 -13.43
C GLU A 139 15.98 -1.35 -12.11
N ARG A 140 16.81 -0.64 -11.34
CA ARG A 140 17.14 -1.06 -9.97
C ARG A 140 15.92 -0.91 -9.08
N LEU A 141 15.80 -1.83 -8.11
CA LEU A 141 14.81 -1.66 -7.07
C LEU A 141 15.11 -0.39 -6.26
N PRO A 142 14.08 0.38 -5.89
CA PRO A 142 14.23 1.47 -4.96
C PRO A 142 14.67 0.94 -3.58
N GLU A 143 15.61 1.66 -2.96
CA GLU A 143 16.02 1.44 -1.58
C GLU A 143 15.29 2.40 -0.66
N TYR A 144 14.78 1.90 0.46
CA TYR A 144 14.09 2.69 1.45
C TYR A 144 14.92 2.74 2.73
N ARG A 145 15.15 3.96 3.24
CA ARG A 145 15.73 4.13 4.58
C ARG A 145 14.69 3.76 5.63
N GLU A 146 15.11 3.07 6.68
CA GLU A 146 14.29 2.86 7.87
C GLU A 146 13.94 4.21 8.50
N PRO A 147 12.65 4.53 8.73
CA PRO A 147 12.26 5.79 9.32
C PRO A 147 12.59 5.84 10.81
N GLU A 148 12.83 7.05 11.31
CA GLU A 148 12.96 7.36 12.72
C GLU A 148 11.59 7.82 13.25
N ILE A 149 10.98 6.97 14.08
CA ILE A 149 9.68 7.23 14.70
C ILE A 149 9.91 7.61 16.18
N GLY A 150 9.87 8.90 16.48
CA GLY A 150 10.08 9.45 17.82
C GLY A 150 8.77 9.57 18.61
N THR A 151 8.73 9.01 19.82
CA THR A 151 7.57 9.19 20.71
C THR A 151 7.68 10.49 21.51
N LEU A 152 6.69 11.37 21.38
CA LEU A 152 6.61 12.61 22.14
C LEU A 152 5.77 12.40 23.42
N ARG A 153 6.35 12.81 24.56
CA ARG A 153 5.64 12.90 25.85
C ARG A 153 5.22 14.32 26.19
N ASP A 154 5.95 15.30 25.66
CA ASP A 154 5.65 16.72 25.78
C ASP A 154 5.49 17.32 24.38
N LEU A 155 4.29 17.81 24.09
CA LEU A 155 3.97 18.37 22.77
C LEU A 155 4.49 19.80 22.59
N THR A 156 5.03 20.45 23.61
CA THR A 156 5.65 21.78 23.45
C THR A 156 6.82 21.75 22.47
N ILE A 157 7.43 20.58 22.27
CA ILE A 157 8.43 20.31 21.22
C ILE A 157 7.89 20.66 19.83
N LEU A 158 6.59 20.46 19.57
CA LEU A 158 5.99 20.84 18.28
C LEU A 158 6.10 22.36 18.04
N ASN A 159 5.90 23.17 19.07
CA ASN A 159 5.99 24.63 18.95
C ASN A 159 7.44 25.12 18.84
N ASN A 160 8.35 24.46 19.57
CA ASN A 160 9.74 24.92 19.72
C ASN A 160 10.67 24.38 18.61
N GLU A 161 10.44 23.15 18.13
CA GLU A 161 11.37 22.41 17.27
C GLU A 161 10.84 22.13 15.86
N MET A 162 9.53 22.25 15.58
CA MET A 162 9.08 22.11 14.19
C MET A 162 9.38 23.32 13.32
N LYS A 163 9.50 24.52 13.89
CA LYS A 163 9.79 25.71 13.07
C LYS A 163 11.15 25.65 12.36
N PRO A 164 12.15 24.86 12.82
CA PRO A 164 13.33 24.50 12.02
C PRO A 164 13.22 23.18 11.21
N MET A 165 12.46 22.17 11.67
CA MET A 165 12.35 20.86 10.99
C MET A 165 11.33 20.81 9.84
N ALA A 166 10.23 21.56 9.95
CA ALA A 166 9.26 21.75 8.87
C ALA A 166 9.79 22.66 7.75
N VAL A 167 10.97 23.29 7.91
CA VAL A 167 11.49 24.37 7.04
C VAL A 167 11.88 23.91 5.64
N LYS A 168 12.08 22.62 5.39
CA LYS A 168 12.55 22.24 4.05
C LYS A 168 11.46 22.30 2.98
N LEU A 169 10.19 22.06 3.36
CA LEU A 169 9.03 22.09 2.45
C LEU A 169 7.74 22.61 3.10
N GLY A 170 7.68 22.85 4.41
CA GLY A 170 6.44 23.27 5.07
C GLY A 170 5.33 22.22 5.06
N LEU A 171 5.63 20.94 4.87
CA LEU A 171 4.64 19.85 4.75
C LEU A 171 4.71 18.86 5.91
N VAL A 172 3.54 18.42 6.37
CA VAL A 172 3.39 17.29 7.29
C VAL A 172 2.32 16.31 6.83
N SER A 173 2.49 15.05 7.19
CA SER A 173 1.54 13.98 6.96
C SER A 173 0.96 13.57 8.31
N LEU A 174 -0.37 13.60 8.44
CA LEU A 174 -1.09 13.34 9.69
C LEU A 174 -1.83 12.02 9.60
N ASP A 175 -1.83 11.26 10.69
CA ASP A 175 -2.69 10.08 10.85
C ASP A 175 -3.16 9.95 12.30
N TYR A 176 -4.40 9.46 12.49
CA TYR A 176 -5.06 9.33 13.79
C TYR A 176 -5.53 7.90 14.04
N GLU A 177 -5.17 7.36 15.21
CA GLU A 177 -5.86 6.19 15.75
C GLU A 177 -6.92 6.61 16.73
N THR A 178 -8.12 6.05 16.55
CA THR A 178 -9.30 6.48 17.27
C THR A 178 -10.12 5.28 17.72
N THR A 179 -11.06 5.51 18.62
CA THR A 179 -11.90 4.42 19.15
C THR A 179 -13.01 3.96 18.20
N GLY A 180 -13.02 4.40 16.94
CA GLY A 180 -13.99 3.93 15.93
C GLY A 180 -13.98 4.76 14.66
N ILE A 181 -14.94 4.56 13.76
CA ILE A 181 -14.90 5.18 12.43
C ILE A 181 -15.50 6.60 12.44
N LYS A 182 -16.45 6.88 13.34
CA LYS A 182 -17.11 8.19 13.45
C LYS A 182 -16.88 8.84 14.80
N PRO A 183 -16.62 10.16 14.85
CA PRO A 183 -16.38 10.83 16.11
C PRO A 183 -17.65 11.24 16.85
N HIS A 184 -18.87 10.95 16.39
CA HIS A 184 -20.05 11.66 16.90
C HIS A 184 -20.64 11.05 18.17
N ALA A 185 -20.64 9.72 18.29
CA ALA A 185 -21.25 9.05 19.43
C ALA A 185 -20.46 9.26 20.74
N LYS A 186 -21.15 9.22 21.88
CA LYS A 186 -20.53 9.40 23.19
C LYS A 186 -19.45 8.32 23.44
N GLY A 187 -18.36 8.70 24.09
CA GLY A 187 -17.25 7.79 24.41
C GLY A 187 -16.15 7.72 23.34
N HIS A 188 -16.40 8.22 22.12
CA HIS A 188 -15.35 8.23 21.10
C HIS A 188 -14.21 9.21 21.41
N ARG A 189 -12.97 8.78 21.15
CA ARG A 189 -11.75 9.57 21.39
C ARG A 189 -10.72 9.35 20.30
N ILE A 190 -9.91 10.37 20.05
CA ILE A 190 -8.60 10.21 19.40
C ILE A 190 -7.67 9.65 20.48
N ILE A 191 -7.02 8.52 20.18
CA ILE A 191 -6.16 7.79 21.10
C ILE A 191 -4.70 8.18 20.88
N CYS A 192 -4.23 8.11 19.65
CA CYS A 192 -2.91 8.58 19.28
C CYS A 192 -2.95 9.34 17.94
N CYS A 193 -1.87 10.06 17.69
CA CYS A 193 -1.65 10.82 16.48
C CYS A 193 -0.19 10.65 16.06
N SER A 194 0.04 10.66 14.75
CA SER A 194 1.35 10.75 14.16
C SER A 194 1.48 11.98 13.27
N ILE A 195 2.72 12.48 13.15
CA ILE A 195 3.10 13.63 12.35
C ILE A 195 4.41 13.27 11.64
N ALA A 196 4.33 12.84 10.38
CA ALA A 196 5.54 12.68 9.57
C ALA A 196 5.93 14.02 8.97
N THR A 197 7.18 14.43 9.24
CA THR A 197 7.74 15.73 8.82
C THR A 197 8.51 15.62 7.52
N ASP A 198 9.02 14.43 7.22
CA ASP A 198 9.54 14.07 5.91
C ASP A 198 9.37 12.55 5.65
N LYS A 199 9.98 12.06 4.57
CA LYS A 199 9.93 10.64 4.16
C LYS A 199 10.55 9.66 5.16
N ASN A 200 11.30 10.12 6.16
CA ASN A 200 12.09 9.32 7.09
C ASN A 200 11.92 9.71 8.56
N HIS A 201 11.26 10.82 8.91
CA HIS A 201 11.10 11.24 10.30
C HIS A 201 9.62 11.43 10.65
N CYS A 202 9.18 10.79 11.73
CA CYS A 202 7.83 10.90 12.25
C CYS A 202 7.82 11.05 13.76
N PHE A 203 6.91 11.89 14.26
CA PHE A 203 6.61 11.98 15.68
C PHE A 203 5.27 11.33 15.98
N VAL A 204 5.19 10.57 17.07
CA VAL A 204 3.97 9.89 17.51
C VAL A 204 3.70 10.21 18.96
N PHE A 205 2.44 10.33 19.34
CA PHE A 205 2.08 10.59 20.73
C PHE A 205 0.67 10.10 21.07
N ILE A 206 0.48 9.74 22.33
CA ILE A 206 -0.85 9.53 22.90
C ILE A 206 -1.51 10.89 23.08
N MET A 207 -2.74 11.02 22.61
CA MET A 207 -3.51 12.26 22.71
C MET A 207 -3.66 12.70 24.17
N PRO A 208 -3.10 13.86 24.57
CA PRO A 208 -3.20 14.32 25.95
C PRO A 208 -4.64 14.55 26.40
N LYS A 209 -4.90 14.32 27.69
CA LYS A 209 -6.25 14.48 28.27
C LYS A 209 -6.61 15.94 28.45
N SER A 210 -5.65 16.79 28.84
CA SER A 210 -5.90 18.21 29.07
C SER A 210 -5.86 19.00 27.77
N ARG A 211 -6.61 20.11 27.71
CA ARG A 211 -6.54 21.02 26.56
C ARG A 211 -5.18 21.71 26.45
N VAL A 212 -4.57 22.04 27.59
CA VAL A 212 -3.29 22.76 27.66
C VAL A 212 -2.17 21.92 27.04
N GLU A 213 -2.05 20.65 27.43
CA GLU A 213 -1.00 19.76 26.92
C GLU A 213 -1.13 19.49 25.41
N ARG A 214 -2.35 19.46 24.87
CA ARG A 214 -2.58 19.27 23.42
C ARG A 214 -2.64 20.57 22.61
N GLN A 215 -2.49 21.73 23.25
CA GLN A 215 -2.54 23.02 22.56
C GLN A 215 -1.48 23.15 21.45
N PRO A 216 -0.21 22.70 21.63
CA PRO A 216 0.77 22.74 20.54
C PRO A 216 0.34 21.98 19.28
N PHE A 217 -0.35 20.86 19.44
CA PHE A 217 -0.89 20.10 18.31
C PHE A 217 -2.07 20.85 17.65
N ILE A 218 -2.96 21.43 18.44
CA ILE A 218 -4.05 22.29 17.94
C ILE A 218 -3.48 23.47 17.14
N ASP A 219 -2.39 24.08 17.61
CA ASP A 219 -1.71 25.19 16.94
C ASP A 219 -1.12 24.73 15.59
N LEU A 220 -0.53 23.53 15.51
CA LEU A 220 -0.09 22.94 14.24
C LEU A 220 -1.27 22.77 13.27
N LEU A 221 -2.40 22.20 13.72
CA LEU A 221 -3.58 22.01 12.86
C LEU A 221 -4.10 23.35 12.34
N ALA A 222 -4.07 24.40 13.17
CA ALA A 222 -4.53 25.74 12.84
C ALA A 222 -3.56 26.55 11.96
N ASN A 223 -2.29 26.13 11.84
CA ASN A 223 -1.27 26.91 11.17
C ASN A 223 -1.44 26.91 9.64
N PRO A 224 -1.76 28.03 8.97
CA PRO A 224 -1.93 28.07 7.52
C PRO A 224 -0.62 27.92 6.73
N ASP A 225 0.53 28.18 7.36
CA ASP A 225 1.85 28.16 6.71
C ASP A 225 2.43 26.74 6.59
N ILE A 226 1.81 25.75 7.25
CA ILE A 226 2.19 24.35 7.17
C ILE A 226 1.11 23.60 6.41
N GLY A 227 1.46 23.00 5.28
CA GLY A 227 0.57 22.13 4.52
C GLY A 227 0.41 20.76 5.16
N LYS A 228 -0.83 20.26 5.22
CA LYS A 228 -1.17 18.96 5.80
C LYS A 228 -1.56 17.99 4.70
N MET A 229 -1.17 16.74 4.88
CA MET A 229 -1.51 15.64 4.00
C MET A 229 -2.10 14.50 4.81
N ALA A 230 -3.02 13.77 4.19
CA ALA A 230 -3.68 12.60 4.77
C ALA A 230 -3.96 11.54 3.70
N HIS A 231 -4.36 10.35 4.12
CA HIS A 231 -4.89 9.30 3.27
C HIS A 231 -6.34 9.12 3.69
N ASN A 232 -7.28 9.64 2.89
CA ASN A 232 -8.67 9.89 3.29
C ASN A 232 -8.79 11.05 4.33
N MET A 233 -8.30 12.24 3.97
CA MET A 233 -8.21 13.45 4.82
C MET A 233 -9.52 13.84 5.51
N LYS A 234 -10.65 13.44 4.93
CA LYS A 234 -11.98 13.62 5.51
C LYS A 234 -12.07 13.04 6.91
N PHE A 235 -11.37 11.93 7.18
CA PHE A 235 -11.38 11.29 8.50
C PHE A 235 -10.74 12.20 9.55
N GLU A 236 -9.49 12.61 9.33
CA GLU A 236 -8.73 13.48 10.23
C GLU A 236 -9.43 14.82 10.43
N GLU A 237 -9.96 15.40 9.35
CA GLU A 237 -10.75 16.64 9.40
C GLU A 237 -11.97 16.48 10.31
N THR A 238 -12.78 15.44 10.09
CA THR A 238 -14.01 15.21 10.87
C THR A 238 -13.69 14.98 12.36
N TRP A 239 -12.64 14.21 12.66
CA TRP A 239 -12.21 13.96 14.04
C TRP A 239 -11.66 15.22 14.71
N SER A 240 -10.90 16.05 13.99
CA SER A 240 -10.34 17.29 14.51
C SER A 240 -11.44 18.30 14.84
N VAL A 241 -12.41 18.49 13.93
CA VAL A 241 -13.56 19.38 14.17
C VAL A 241 -14.39 18.89 15.36
N VAL A 242 -14.74 17.60 15.42
CA VAL A 242 -15.67 17.10 16.44
C VAL A 242 -15.02 16.90 17.81
N ARG A 243 -13.76 16.41 17.87
CA ARG A 243 -13.09 16.05 19.13
C ARG A 243 -12.08 17.06 19.62
N LEU A 244 -11.47 17.82 18.72
CA LEU A 244 -10.51 18.87 19.09
C LEU A 244 -11.12 20.28 19.00
N ARG A 245 -12.27 20.44 18.31
CA ARG A 245 -12.89 21.74 18.00
C ARG A 245 -11.94 22.64 17.21
N GLN A 246 -11.15 22.03 16.33
CA GLN A 246 -10.16 22.69 15.50
C GLN A 246 -10.23 22.09 14.09
N PRO A 247 -10.75 22.82 13.08
CA PRO A 247 -10.58 22.45 11.68
C PRO A 247 -9.10 22.46 11.29
N ILE A 248 -8.71 21.61 10.33
CA ILE A 248 -7.33 21.57 9.85
C ILE A 248 -7.18 22.59 8.72
N GLN A 249 -6.22 23.51 8.87
CA GLN A 249 -5.91 24.51 7.86
C GLN A 249 -4.81 24.02 6.92
N ASN A 250 -4.92 24.45 5.66
CA ASN A 250 -3.98 24.15 4.58
C ASN A 250 -3.84 22.65 4.27
N TRP A 251 -4.94 21.99 3.92
CA TRP A 251 -4.89 20.66 3.29
C TRP A 251 -4.27 20.75 1.90
N VAL A 252 -3.17 20.02 1.67
CA VAL A 252 -2.43 20.03 0.41
C VAL A 252 -2.64 18.75 -0.40
N TRP A 253 -2.77 17.59 0.25
CA TRP A 253 -2.86 16.32 -0.46
C TRP A 253 -3.69 15.27 0.27
N ASP A 254 -4.57 14.59 -0.48
CA ASP A 254 -5.18 13.32 -0.07
C ASP A 254 -4.69 12.21 -0.98
N SER A 255 -3.84 11.34 -0.43
CA SER A 255 -3.22 10.28 -1.20
C SER A 255 -4.21 9.18 -1.64
N MET A 256 -5.36 9.04 -0.99
CA MET A 256 -6.43 8.15 -1.44
C MET A 256 -7.15 8.73 -2.66
N GLN A 257 -7.44 10.04 -2.65
CA GLN A 257 -8.05 10.72 -3.80
C GLN A 257 -7.12 10.75 -5.00
N ALA A 258 -5.83 11.03 -4.80
CA ALA A 258 -4.82 10.92 -5.85
C ALA A 258 -4.75 9.50 -6.43
N ALA A 259 -4.82 8.46 -5.59
CA ALA A 259 -4.88 7.08 -6.06
C ALA A 259 -6.12 6.81 -6.94
N HIS A 260 -7.29 7.35 -6.60
CA HIS A 260 -8.49 7.25 -7.42
C HIS A 260 -8.35 7.93 -8.79
N ILE A 261 -7.63 9.05 -8.86
CA ILE A 261 -7.38 9.79 -10.11
C ILE A 261 -6.39 9.01 -10.99
N LEU A 262 -5.31 8.49 -10.40
CA LEU A 262 -4.29 7.73 -11.12
C LEU A 262 -4.81 6.36 -11.59
N ASP A 263 -5.70 5.73 -10.81
CA ASP A 263 -6.27 4.43 -11.12
C ASP A 263 -7.65 4.26 -10.50
N ASN A 264 -8.69 4.21 -11.35
CA ASN A 264 -10.08 4.10 -10.92
C ASN A 264 -10.56 2.66 -10.72
N ARG A 265 -9.66 1.66 -10.75
CA ARG A 265 -10.04 0.27 -10.49
C ARG A 265 -10.53 0.08 -9.04
N PRO A 266 -11.51 -0.79 -8.81
CA PRO A 266 -12.01 -1.02 -7.46
C PRO A 266 -10.95 -1.70 -6.59
N GLY A 267 -10.85 -1.26 -5.33
CA GLY A 267 -10.03 -1.89 -4.29
C GLY A 267 -8.52 -1.61 -4.37
N VAL A 268 -8.08 -0.66 -5.20
CA VAL A 268 -6.65 -0.32 -5.35
C VAL A 268 -6.23 0.93 -4.59
N THR A 269 -7.14 1.67 -3.98
CA THR A 269 -6.84 3.02 -3.47
C THR A 269 -6.46 3.09 -2.00
N GLY A 270 -6.71 2.04 -1.21
CA GLY A 270 -6.36 2.02 0.21
C GLY A 270 -4.86 2.01 0.46
N LEU A 271 -4.42 2.68 1.54
CA LEU A 271 -3.02 2.92 1.87
C LEU A 271 -2.18 1.63 1.83
N LYS A 272 -2.60 0.58 2.54
CA LYS A 272 -1.86 -0.69 2.59
C LYS A 272 -1.69 -1.35 1.22
N PHE A 273 -2.69 -1.22 0.34
CA PHE A 273 -2.57 -1.73 -1.02
C PHE A 273 -1.55 -0.90 -1.80
N GLN A 274 -1.67 0.43 -1.77
CA GLN A 274 -0.72 1.34 -2.42
C GLN A 274 0.70 1.13 -1.90
N VAL A 275 0.88 0.99 -0.59
CA VAL A 275 2.16 0.71 0.04
C VAL A 275 2.77 -0.59 -0.49
N TYR A 276 1.96 -1.65 -0.59
CA TYR A 276 2.44 -2.89 -1.17
C TYR A 276 2.81 -2.73 -2.66
N VAL A 277 1.90 -2.22 -3.50
CA VAL A 277 2.17 -2.17 -4.96
C VAL A 277 3.21 -1.13 -5.38
N ARG A 278 3.39 -0.05 -4.60
CA ARG A 278 4.33 1.03 -4.88
C ARG A 278 5.68 0.84 -4.20
N PHE A 279 5.71 0.24 -3.00
CA PHE A 279 6.92 0.13 -2.19
C PHE A 279 7.34 -1.30 -1.85
N GLY A 280 6.54 -2.32 -2.16
CA GLY A 280 6.88 -3.73 -1.95
C GLY A 280 6.80 -4.18 -0.50
N VAL A 281 6.17 -3.40 0.38
CA VAL A 281 6.04 -3.70 1.82
C VAL A 281 4.81 -4.58 2.05
N VAL A 282 5.05 -5.82 2.49
CA VAL A 282 4.03 -6.89 2.54
C VAL A 282 3.03 -6.69 3.68
N ASP A 283 3.52 -6.42 4.88
CA ASP A 283 2.69 -6.29 6.08
C ASP A 283 3.44 -5.50 7.16
N TYR A 284 2.77 -4.50 7.72
CA TYR A 284 3.24 -3.70 8.85
C TYR A 284 2.11 -3.44 9.86
N SER A 285 0.97 -4.14 9.74
CA SER A 285 -0.27 -3.72 10.40
C SER A 285 -1.15 -4.83 10.95
N SER A 286 -0.89 -6.09 10.62
CA SER A 286 -1.76 -7.20 11.00
C SER A 286 -1.96 -7.33 12.51
N GLU A 287 -0.96 -6.98 13.32
CA GLU A 287 -1.03 -7.10 14.77
C GLU A 287 -1.97 -6.06 15.41
N VAL A 288 -2.14 -4.90 14.77
CA VAL A 288 -2.96 -3.78 15.28
C VAL A 288 -4.34 -3.74 14.63
N GLU A 289 -4.48 -4.11 13.35
CA GLU A 289 -5.71 -3.95 12.57
C GLU A 289 -6.93 -4.69 13.18
N LEU A 290 -6.71 -5.81 13.88
CA LEU A 290 -7.77 -6.53 14.58
C LEU A 290 -8.41 -5.69 15.69
N TYR A 291 -7.64 -4.83 16.34
CA TYR A 291 -8.10 -3.97 17.43
C TYR A 291 -8.81 -2.71 16.93
N LEU A 292 -8.55 -2.30 15.70
CA LEU A 292 -9.17 -1.11 15.11
C LEU A 292 -10.56 -1.39 14.53
N LYS A 293 -10.97 -2.66 14.45
CA LYS A 293 -12.29 -3.09 14.00
C LYS A 293 -13.26 -3.14 15.18
N SER A 294 -14.54 -2.85 14.89
CA SER A 294 -15.65 -3.06 15.82
C SER A 294 -16.32 -4.40 15.56
N ALA A 295 -16.91 -5.00 16.60
CA ALA A 295 -17.70 -6.22 16.48
C ALA A 295 -18.98 -6.03 15.63
N SER A 296 -19.50 -4.81 15.51
CA SER A 296 -20.67 -4.49 14.68
C SER A 296 -20.29 -3.66 13.46
N LYS A 297 -21.15 -3.70 12.42
CA LYS A 297 -21.01 -2.87 11.21
C LYS A 297 -21.53 -1.43 11.39
N ASP A 298 -21.95 -1.05 12.59
CA ASP A 298 -22.38 0.32 12.88
C ASP A 298 -21.14 1.24 12.92
N GLY A 299 -21.17 2.32 12.15
CA GLY A 299 -20.06 3.29 12.11
C GLY A 299 -19.82 4.04 13.44
N ASN A 300 -20.76 3.97 14.39
CA ASN A 300 -20.63 4.50 15.75
C ASN A 300 -20.19 3.44 16.77
N ALA A 301 -19.87 2.22 16.33
CA ALA A 301 -19.40 1.19 17.23
C ALA A 301 -17.98 1.52 17.71
N ILE A 302 -17.76 1.27 19.01
CA ILE A 302 -16.42 1.34 19.59
C ILE A 302 -15.63 0.11 19.12
N ASN A 303 -14.39 0.34 18.69
CA ASN A 303 -13.46 -0.72 18.34
C ASN A 303 -12.76 -1.31 19.58
N HIS A 304 -11.92 -2.31 19.37
CA HIS A 304 -11.20 -3.01 20.43
C HIS A 304 -9.85 -2.36 20.78
N ILE A 305 -9.64 -1.07 20.46
CA ILE A 305 -8.34 -0.40 20.66
C ILE A 305 -7.90 -0.37 22.13
N TYR A 306 -8.85 -0.32 23.07
CA TYR A 306 -8.53 -0.37 24.50
C TYR A 306 -8.01 -1.75 24.93
N GLU A 307 -8.46 -2.82 24.30
CA GLU A 307 -7.93 -4.17 24.56
C GLU A 307 -6.47 -4.28 24.11
N LEU A 308 -6.06 -3.55 23.06
CA LEU A 308 -4.65 -3.44 22.68
C LEU A 308 -3.87 -2.69 23.75
N LEU A 309 -4.37 -1.54 24.23
CA LEU A 309 -3.68 -0.73 25.23
C LEU A 309 -3.49 -1.42 26.58
N GLU A 310 -4.33 -2.39 26.91
CA GLU A 310 -4.20 -3.21 28.14
C GLU A 310 -3.12 -4.29 28.02
N LYS A 311 -2.65 -4.60 26.80
CA LYS A 311 -1.59 -5.59 26.60
C LYS A 311 -0.21 -5.01 26.91
N PRO A 312 0.72 -5.84 27.43
CA PRO A 312 2.12 -5.47 27.51
C PRO A 312 2.65 -5.05 26.12
N GLY A 313 3.19 -3.83 26.01
CA GLY A 313 3.72 -3.30 24.75
C GLY A 313 2.66 -2.78 23.76
N GLY A 314 1.37 -2.89 24.07
CA GLY A 314 0.31 -2.56 23.12
C GLY A 314 0.21 -1.07 22.77
N GLN A 315 0.62 -0.19 23.69
CA GLN A 315 0.73 1.24 23.41
C GLN A 315 1.85 1.52 22.41
N GLU A 316 3.02 0.90 22.58
CA GLU A 316 4.16 1.03 21.68
C GLU A 316 3.81 0.51 20.29
N MET A 317 3.14 -0.65 20.20
CA MET A 317 2.65 -1.21 18.94
C MET A 317 1.68 -0.26 18.21
N LEU A 318 0.76 0.37 18.95
CA LEU A 318 -0.20 1.31 18.37
C LEU A 318 0.50 2.58 17.86
N LEU A 319 1.45 3.12 18.63
CA LEU A 319 2.23 4.30 18.25
C LEU A 319 3.10 4.01 17.03
N GLU A 320 3.75 2.85 16.99
CA GLU A 320 4.54 2.41 15.84
C GLU A 320 3.67 2.27 14.58
N TYR A 321 2.52 1.61 14.68
CA TYR A 321 1.57 1.48 13.57
C TYR A 321 1.12 2.83 13.02
N CYS A 322 0.70 3.75 13.90
CA CYS A 322 0.28 5.10 13.53
C CYS A 322 1.43 5.90 12.88
N GLY A 323 2.66 5.73 13.37
CA GLY A 323 3.85 6.34 12.77
C GLY A 323 4.14 5.81 11.37
N TRP A 324 4.01 4.50 11.16
CA TRP A 324 4.18 3.89 9.85
C TRP A 324 3.14 4.37 8.83
N ASP A 325 1.86 4.48 9.21
CA ASP A 325 0.81 4.98 8.32
C ASP A 325 1.13 6.42 7.86
N ALA A 326 1.56 7.32 8.76
CA ALA A 326 1.96 8.68 8.37
C ALA A 326 3.22 8.73 7.48
N ILE A 327 4.25 7.91 7.74
CA ILE A 327 5.46 7.83 6.89
C ILE A 327 5.10 7.35 5.50
N TRP A 328 4.32 6.29 5.40
CA TRP A 328 3.93 5.71 4.11
C TRP A 328 3.03 6.65 3.31
N GLN A 329 2.12 7.33 3.99
CA GLN A 329 1.31 8.39 3.42
C GLN A 329 2.17 9.53 2.87
N TYR A 330 3.20 9.97 3.60
CA TYR A 330 4.12 11.00 3.11
C TYR A 330 4.86 10.53 1.85
N ARG A 331 5.44 9.34 1.88
CA ARG A 331 6.15 8.74 0.74
C ARG A 331 5.23 8.58 -0.48
N LEU A 332 4.01 8.12 -0.25
CA LEU A 332 2.99 7.95 -1.28
C LEU A 332 2.59 9.29 -1.88
N ALA A 333 2.35 10.31 -1.06
CA ALA A 333 2.01 11.65 -1.53
C ALA A 333 3.11 12.21 -2.43
N MET A 334 4.38 12.13 -2.01
CA MET A 334 5.51 12.60 -2.83
C MET A 334 5.60 11.87 -4.17
N LEU A 335 5.42 10.54 -4.17
CA LEU A 335 5.40 9.75 -5.40
C LEU A 335 4.26 10.18 -6.33
N GLN A 336 3.05 10.31 -5.80
CA GLN A 336 1.87 10.67 -6.58
C GLN A 336 1.95 12.09 -7.13
N MET A 337 2.41 13.06 -6.33
CA MET A 337 2.63 14.44 -6.80
C MET A 337 3.60 14.46 -7.98
N SER A 338 4.72 13.71 -7.89
CA SER A 338 5.66 13.58 -9.01
C SER A 338 5.02 12.93 -10.24
N GLU A 339 4.21 11.87 -10.08
CA GLU A 339 3.52 11.20 -11.20
C GLU A 339 2.47 12.10 -11.86
N MET A 340 1.85 12.97 -11.08
CA MET A 340 0.80 13.90 -11.54
C MET A 340 1.36 15.24 -12.02
N ASN A 341 2.68 15.44 -12.00
CA ASN A 341 3.33 16.73 -12.22
C ASN A 341 2.69 17.85 -11.39
N PHE A 342 2.39 17.53 -10.12
CA PHE A 342 1.84 18.50 -9.18
C PHE A 342 2.99 19.23 -8.49
N ASP A 343 3.13 20.51 -8.83
CA ASP A 343 4.07 21.39 -8.15
C ASP A 343 3.48 21.83 -6.81
N LEU A 344 4.28 21.68 -5.75
CA LEU A 344 3.90 22.20 -4.44
C LEU A 344 3.82 23.73 -4.51
N PRO A 345 2.83 24.35 -3.85
CA PRO A 345 2.53 25.78 -4.02
C PRO A 345 3.55 26.73 -3.35
N PHE A 346 4.72 26.25 -2.91
CA PHE A 346 5.72 27.00 -2.16
C PHE A 346 7.15 26.68 -2.60
#